data_AF-A0A8T1YMP5-F1
#
_entry.id   AF-A0A8T1YMP5-F1
#
_cell.length_a   1.000
_cell.length_b   1.000
_cell.length_c   1.000
_cell.angle_alpha   90.00
_cell.angle_beta   90.00
_cell.angle_gamma   90.00
#
_symmetry.space_group_name_H-M   'P 1'
#
loop_
_entity.id
_entity.type
_entity.pdbx_description
1 polymer ?
#
loop_
_entity_poly.entity_id
_entity_poly.type
_entity_poly.pdbx_seq_one_letter_code
_entity_poly.pdbx_strand_id
1 'polypeptide(L)'
;MWSKIGRLKRSFMPKLKGNTNFGSGASPGVMSCIAGRLLCDIDLCSRELLKQVSYSLTDLSKTQLNRDKKEIAPNDIPTMFQSSKTLVELIECGETDAWLSMELMFHLSVLPLTLQLTNISGNLWGKTLQGARSQRIEYYLLHTFHSKKYILPDKISQRMKEIKSSKRRMIYGPEDCNVEELDADLALENDPSKGSKTKKGPAYAGGLVLEPKRGLYDKYVLLLDFNSLYPSIIQEHNICFTTIPRSEDGVPRLPSSQTPGVLPKV
;
A
#
# COMPACT_ATOMS: atom_id res chain seq x y z
N MET A 1 22.13 17.35 18.57
CA MET A 1 22.64 16.28 17.67
C MET A 1 21.43 15.55 17.05
N TRP A 2 20.92 16.04 15.92
CA TRP A 2 19.66 15.57 15.32
C TRP A 2 19.73 14.11 14.85
N SER A 3 20.90 13.65 14.38
CA SER A 3 21.09 12.30 13.84
C SER A 3 20.91 11.18 14.88
N LYS A 4 20.78 11.50 16.18
CA LYS A 4 20.48 10.52 17.24
C LYS A 4 19.06 9.92 17.12
N ILE A 5 18.16 10.57 16.37
CA ILE A 5 16.82 10.05 16.11
C ILE A 5 16.87 8.72 15.34
N GLY A 6 17.82 8.56 14.41
CA GLY A 6 18.12 7.30 13.75
C GLY A 6 19.18 6.48 14.51
N ARG A 7 19.81 5.54 13.80
CA ARG A 7 21.02 4.82 14.23
C ARG A 7 22.25 5.15 13.38
N LEU A 8 22.12 6.05 12.40
CA LEU A 8 23.20 6.47 11.51
C LEU A 8 23.67 7.89 11.86
N LYS A 9 24.97 8.06 12.15
CA LYS A 9 25.57 9.38 12.36
C LYS A 9 25.65 10.12 11.02
N ARG A 10 25.11 11.34 10.95
CA ARG A 10 25.05 12.15 9.73
C ARG A 10 25.33 13.61 10.04
N SER A 11 26.12 14.24 9.19
CA SER A 11 26.48 15.66 9.33
C SER A 11 25.39 16.60 8.82
N PHE A 12 24.73 16.23 7.72
CA PHE A 12 23.73 17.06 7.04
C PHE A 12 22.33 16.48 7.15
N MET A 13 21.37 17.33 7.53
CA MET A 13 19.96 16.96 7.61
C MET A 13 19.37 16.84 6.20
N PRO A 14 18.68 15.73 5.86
CA PRO A 14 18.05 15.59 4.56
C PRO A 14 16.87 16.56 4.42
N LYS A 15 16.54 16.93 3.18
CA LYS A 15 15.37 17.77 2.89
C LYS A 15 14.10 17.01 3.23
N LEU A 16 13.35 17.50 4.21
CA LEU A 16 12.03 16.99 4.59
C LEU A 16 10.97 17.57 3.63
N LYS A 17 11.03 17.21 2.34
CA LYS A 17 9.89 17.46 1.46
C LYS A 17 8.78 16.49 1.87
N GLY A 18 7.70 17.01 2.44
CA GLY A 18 6.52 16.24 2.79
C GLY A 18 5.66 15.97 1.56
N ASN A 19 4.99 14.81 1.53
CA ASN A 19 3.75 14.70 0.78
C ASN A 19 2.74 15.62 1.44
N THR A 20 2.08 16.47 0.67
CA THR A 20 1.01 17.36 1.16
C THR A 20 -0.27 16.61 1.52
N ASN A 21 -0.34 15.32 1.17
CA ASN A 21 -1.51 14.48 1.40
C ASN A 21 -1.39 13.79 2.76
N PHE A 22 -2.28 14.16 3.67
CA PHE A 22 -2.46 13.50 4.96
C PHE A 22 -2.77 12.01 4.76
N GLY A 23 -2.10 11.13 5.51
CA GLY A 23 -2.29 9.67 5.42
C GLY A 23 -1.45 8.94 4.37
N SER A 24 -0.56 9.63 3.62
CA SER A 24 0.37 8.98 2.67
C SER A 24 1.65 8.41 3.31
N GLY A 25 1.67 8.26 4.63
CA GLY A 25 2.83 7.76 5.38
C GLY A 25 4.06 8.69 5.38
N ALA A 26 5.16 8.19 5.92
CA ALA A 26 6.39 8.96 6.09
C ALA A 26 7.16 9.15 4.77
N SER A 27 7.52 10.42 4.48
CA SER A 27 8.29 10.76 3.28
C SER A 27 9.68 10.10 3.27
N PRO A 28 10.31 9.93 2.09
CA PRO A 28 11.67 9.41 1.99
C PRO A 28 12.69 10.19 2.82
N GLY A 29 12.49 11.51 2.96
CA GLY A 29 13.32 12.37 3.80
C GLY A 29 13.22 12.01 5.29
N VAL A 30 12.00 11.84 5.80
CA VAL A 30 11.74 11.41 7.18
C VAL A 30 12.31 10.02 7.42
N MET A 31 12.06 9.08 6.51
CA MET A 31 12.61 7.73 6.59
C MET A 31 14.14 7.69 6.59
N SER A 32 14.78 8.64 5.90
CA SER A 32 16.23 8.80 5.90
C SER A 32 16.77 9.31 7.25
N CYS A 33 15.99 10.11 8.00
CA CYS A 33 16.38 10.59 9.34
C CYS A 33 16.35 9.46 10.37
N ILE A 34 15.35 8.57 10.30
CA ILE A 34 15.16 7.47 11.26
C ILE A 34 15.84 6.17 10.84
N ALA A 35 16.76 6.22 9.88
CA ALA A 35 17.46 5.05 9.34
C ALA A 35 18.01 4.15 10.46
N GLY A 36 17.69 2.85 10.39
CA GLY A 36 18.04 1.85 11.41
C GLY A 36 17.02 1.70 12.55
N ARG A 37 15.91 2.45 12.52
CA ARG A 37 14.73 2.25 13.38
C ARG A 37 13.51 1.98 12.52
N LEU A 38 12.62 1.13 13.01
CA LEU A 38 11.34 0.86 12.37
C LEU A 38 10.33 1.94 12.80
N LEU A 39 9.58 2.48 11.84
CA LEU A 39 8.46 3.37 12.08
C LEU A 39 7.18 2.58 11.91
N CYS A 40 6.37 2.54 12.95
CA CYS A 40 5.03 2.00 12.93
C CYS A 40 4.06 3.19 12.94
N ASP A 41 3.34 3.38 11.86
CA ASP A 41 2.31 4.42 11.73
C ASP A 41 0.93 3.75 11.85
N ILE A 42 0.23 4.03 12.94
CA ILE A 42 -1.04 3.39 13.26
C ILE A 42 -2.17 3.85 12.35
N ASP A 43 -2.18 5.10 11.87
CA ASP A 43 -3.18 5.55 10.90
C ASP A 43 -3.02 4.75 9.60
N LEU A 44 -1.79 4.65 9.10
CA LEU A 44 -1.49 3.89 7.87
C LEU A 44 -1.81 2.40 8.03
N CYS A 45 -1.38 1.78 9.13
CA CYS A 45 -1.63 0.36 9.37
C CYS A 45 -3.13 0.08 9.56
N SER A 46 -3.86 0.98 10.23
CA SER A 46 -5.31 0.82 10.43
C SER A 46 -6.08 0.88 9.12
N ARG A 47 -5.65 1.70 8.15
CA ARG A 47 -6.25 1.73 6.79
C ARG A 47 -6.05 0.44 6.01
N GLU A 48 -4.96 -0.29 6.26
CA GLU A 48 -4.72 -1.60 5.64
C GLU A 48 -5.54 -2.70 6.31
N LEU A 49 -5.72 -2.64 7.63
CA LEU A 49 -6.30 -3.72 8.43
C LEU A 49 -7.82 -3.58 8.68
N LEU A 50 -8.33 -2.36 8.73
CA LEU A 50 -9.72 -2.07 9.08
C LEU A 50 -10.46 -1.43 7.90
N LYS A 51 -11.78 -1.63 7.87
CA LYS A 51 -12.70 -0.89 7.00
C LYS A 51 -13.51 0.07 7.86
N GLN A 52 -13.05 1.30 8.01
CA GLN A 52 -13.71 2.36 8.78
C GLN A 52 -13.96 3.59 7.91
N VAL A 53 -14.93 4.41 8.33
CA VAL A 53 -15.25 5.69 7.67
C VAL A 53 -14.17 6.73 7.97
N SER A 54 -13.66 6.74 9.21
CA SER A 54 -12.59 7.61 9.68
C SER A 54 -11.51 6.79 10.38
N TYR A 55 -10.26 7.23 10.22
CA TYR A 55 -9.07 6.62 10.82
C TYR A 55 -8.41 7.57 11.82
N SER A 56 -9.12 8.62 12.26
CA SER A 56 -8.62 9.50 13.31
C SER A 56 -8.38 8.72 14.61
N LEU A 57 -7.42 9.15 15.42
CA LEU A 57 -7.14 8.48 16.70
C LEU A 57 -8.38 8.47 17.61
N THR A 58 -9.18 9.53 17.58
CA THR A 58 -10.43 9.67 18.36
C THR A 58 -11.47 8.63 17.94
N ASP A 59 -11.66 8.43 16.64
CA ASP A 59 -12.63 7.46 16.12
C ASP A 59 -12.14 6.02 16.32
N LEU A 60 -10.85 5.78 16.11
CA LEU A 60 -10.25 4.46 16.30
C LEU A 60 -10.23 4.05 17.78
N SER A 61 -9.95 4.96 18.71
CA SER A 61 -9.99 4.66 20.14
C SER A 61 -11.40 4.29 20.59
N LYS A 62 -12.41 4.98 20.05
CA LYS A 62 -13.81 4.70 20.39
C LYS A 62 -14.29 3.39 19.78
N THR A 63 -14.03 3.17 18.50
CA THR A 63 -14.53 1.97 17.78
C THR A 63 -13.79 0.69 18.16
N GLN A 64 -12.47 0.76 18.37
CA GLN A 64 -11.65 -0.44 18.62
C GLN A 64 -11.38 -0.69 20.11
N LEU A 65 -11.20 0.36 20.91
CA LEU A 65 -10.83 0.23 22.32
C LEU A 65 -11.97 0.57 23.29
N ASN A 66 -13.11 1.05 22.78
CA ASN A 66 -14.23 1.55 23.59
C ASN A 66 -13.79 2.63 24.61
N ARG A 67 -12.82 3.48 24.22
CA ARG A 67 -12.34 4.61 25.02
C ARG A 67 -12.59 5.93 24.31
N ASP A 68 -13.20 6.86 25.04
CA ASP A 68 -13.37 8.23 24.57
C ASP A 68 -12.07 9.03 24.77
N LYS A 69 -11.61 9.66 23.69
CA LYS A 69 -10.50 10.60 23.69
C LYS A 69 -11.05 12.03 23.73
N LYS A 70 -10.52 12.86 24.64
CA LYS A 70 -10.77 14.31 24.64
C LYS A 70 -9.88 14.97 23.59
N GLU A 71 -10.48 15.65 22.62
CA GLU A 71 -9.74 16.41 21.62
C GLU A 71 -9.61 17.87 22.06
N ILE A 72 -8.40 18.42 22.00
CA ILE A 72 -8.10 19.81 22.35
C ILE A 72 -7.85 20.58 21.07
N ALA A 73 -8.61 21.64 20.82
CA ALA A 73 -8.40 22.46 19.64
C ALA A 73 -7.09 23.26 19.76
N PRO A 74 -6.34 23.47 18.65
CA PRO A 74 -5.09 24.23 18.70
C PRO A 74 -5.22 25.65 19.26
N ASN A 75 -6.39 26.27 19.11
CA ASN A 75 -6.69 27.61 19.62
C ASN A 75 -6.80 27.67 21.15
N ASP A 76 -7.10 26.54 21.80
CA ASP A 76 -7.26 26.47 23.25
C ASP A 76 -5.93 26.21 23.96
N ILE A 77 -4.91 25.73 23.23
CA ILE A 77 -3.59 25.41 23.81
C ILE A 77 -2.98 26.60 24.55
N PRO A 78 -2.93 27.84 24.01
CA PRO A 78 -2.31 28.97 24.71
C PRO A 78 -2.99 29.34 26.04
N THR A 79 -4.30 29.13 26.16
CA THR A 79 -5.03 29.44 27.40
C THR A 79 -4.74 28.39 28.48
N MET A 80 -4.52 27.13 28.09
CA MET A 80 -4.17 26.05 29.01
C MET A 80 -2.80 26.24 29.69
N PHE A 81 -1.88 27.02 29.11
CA PHE A 81 -0.60 27.38 29.73
C PHE A 81 -0.72 28.39 30.88
N GLN A 82 -1.88 29.05 31.05
CA GLN A 82 -2.05 30.10 32.06
C GLN A 82 -2.26 29.55 33.48
N SER A 83 -2.75 28.31 33.61
CA SER A 83 -3.01 27.67 34.90
C SER A 83 -2.26 26.36 35.02
N SER A 84 -1.69 26.09 36.19
CA SER A 84 -0.98 24.82 36.45
C SER A 84 -1.92 23.61 36.32
N LYS A 85 -3.20 23.75 36.66
CA LYS A 85 -4.17 22.63 36.57
C LYS A 85 -4.43 22.26 35.12
N THR A 86 -4.73 23.24 34.27
CA THR A 86 -4.99 23.03 32.85
C THR A 86 -3.74 22.58 32.10
N LEU A 87 -2.55 23.03 32.53
CA LEU A 87 -1.30 22.56 31.95
C LEU A 87 -1.05 21.07 32.23
N VAL A 88 -1.36 20.60 33.44
CA VAL A 88 -1.29 19.17 33.78
C VAL A 88 -2.30 18.37 32.95
N GLU A 89 -3.53 18.85 32.80
CA GLU A 89 -4.53 18.21 31.92
C GLU A 89 -4.03 18.10 30.46
N LEU A 90 -3.32 19.11 29.95
CA LEU A 90 -2.73 19.06 28.60
C LEU A 90 -1.64 17.98 28.49
N ILE A 91 -0.82 17.82 29.52
CA ILE A 91 0.21 16.77 29.59
C ILE A 91 -0.44 15.39 29.64
N GLU A 92 -1.47 15.20 30.48
CA GLU A 92 -2.23 13.95 30.59
C GLU A 92 -2.91 13.57 29.27
N CYS A 93 -3.42 14.55 28.51
CA CYS A 93 -3.96 14.30 27.18
C CYS A 93 -2.88 13.79 26.21
N GLY A 94 -1.69 14.38 26.23
CA GLY A 94 -0.55 13.93 25.39
C GLY A 94 -0.06 12.53 25.76
N GLU A 95 -0.02 12.21 27.05
CA GLU A 95 0.29 10.86 27.53
C GLU A 95 -0.78 9.84 27.11
N THR A 96 -2.05 10.21 27.27
CA THR A 96 -3.19 9.37 26.85
C THR A 96 -3.14 9.10 25.34
N ASP A 97 -2.80 10.08 24.51
CA ASP A 97 -2.65 9.91 23.06
C ASP A 97 -1.53 8.91 22.69
N ALA A 98 -0.39 8.99 23.39
CA ALA A 98 0.70 8.05 23.20
C ALA A 98 0.30 6.63 23.65
N TRP A 99 -0.41 6.52 24.77
CA TRP A 99 -0.92 5.26 25.29
C TRP A 99 -1.94 4.62 24.34
N LEU A 100 -2.93 5.39 23.87
CA LEU A 100 -3.94 4.92 22.92
C LEU A 100 -3.32 4.44 21.62
N SER A 101 -2.31 5.15 21.11
CA SER A 101 -1.58 4.72 19.90
C SER A 101 -0.87 3.38 20.10
N MET A 102 -0.26 3.18 21.28
CA MET A 102 0.38 1.91 21.63
C MET A 102 -0.64 0.78 21.85
N GLU A 103 -1.74 1.06 22.55
CA GLU A 103 -2.80 0.09 22.82
C GLU A 103 -3.48 -0.36 21.52
N LEU A 104 -3.74 0.55 20.58
CA LEU A 104 -4.23 0.23 19.23
C LEU A 104 -3.26 -0.69 18.46
N MET A 105 -1.95 -0.41 18.54
CA MET A 105 -0.93 -1.23 17.88
C MET A 105 -1.00 -2.69 18.38
N PHE A 106 -1.16 -2.90 19.69
CA PHE A 106 -1.29 -4.22 20.28
C PHE A 106 -2.64 -4.87 19.94
N HIS A 107 -3.74 -4.12 20.05
CA HIS A 107 -5.08 -4.60 19.73
C HIS A 107 -5.18 -5.12 18.28
N LEU A 108 -4.60 -4.38 17.34
CA LEU A 108 -4.55 -4.77 15.92
C LEU A 108 -3.43 -5.76 15.59
N SER A 109 -2.61 -6.14 16.58
CA SER A 109 -1.46 -7.04 16.39
C SER A 109 -0.56 -6.63 15.21
N VAL A 110 -0.33 -5.32 15.04
CA VAL A 110 0.36 -4.77 13.86
C VAL A 110 1.76 -5.35 13.72
N LEU A 111 2.53 -5.41 14.81
CA LEU A 111 3.92 -5.88 14.76
C LEU A 111 4.00 -7.39 14.46
N PRO A 112 3.28 -8.30 15.15
CA PRO A 112 3.26 -9.71 14.78
C PRO A 112 2.84 -9.94 13.33
N LEU A 113 1.77 -9.29 12.88
CA LEU A 113 1.23 -9.47 11.54
C LEU A 113 2.21 -9.01 10.47
N THR A 114 2.77 -7.79 10.62
CA THR A 114 3.72 -7.25 9.65
C THR A 114 5.05 -8.00 9.64
N LEU A 115 5.46 -8.58 10.78
CA LEU A 115 6.60 -9.49 10.83
C LEU A 115 6.35 -10.76 10.01
N GLN A 116 5.19 -11.41 10.17
CA GLN A 116 4.85 -12.61 9.40
C GLN A 116 4.76 -12.31 7.90
N LEU A 117 4.11 -11.21 7.53
CA LEU A 117 4.06 -10.77 6.13
C LEU A 117 5.47 -10.58 5.56
N THR A 118 6.35 -9.92 6.32
CA THR A 118 7.73 -9.68 5.89
C THR A 118 8.53 -10.98 5.74
N ASN A 119 8.34 -11.95 6.65
CA ASN A 119 8.99 -13.26 6.57
C ASN A 119 8.52 -14.05 5.35
N ILE A 120 7.23 -13.96 5.00
CA ILE A 120 6.66 -14.61 3.81
C ILE A 120 7.22 -13.97 2.53
N SER A 121 7.20 -12.64 2.42
CA SER A 121 7.66 -11.97 1.21
C SER A 121 9.19 -11.87 1.08
N GLY A 122 9.93 -11.94 2.18
CA GLY A 122 11.39 -11.81 2.18
C GLY A 122 11.90 -10.40 1.85
N ASN A 123 11.10 -9.37 2.11
CA ASN A 123 11.47 -7.95 1.95
C ASN A 123 11.94 -7.32 3.28
N LEU A 124 12.22 -6.02 3.29
CA LEU A 124 12.57 -5.30 4.51
C LEU A 124 11.33 -4.97 5.36
N TRP A 125 11.34 -5.27 6.65
CA TRP A 125 10.19 -5.02 7.54
C TRP A 125 9.76 -3.55 7.56
N GLY A 126 10.72 -2.63 7.54
CA GLY A 126 10.43 -1.18 7.47
C GLY A 126 9.68 -0.76 6.20
N LYS A 127 9.71 -1.56 5.12
CA LYS A 127 8.89 -1.36 3.92
C LYS A 127 7.50 -1.96 4.04
N THR A 128 7.38 -3.10 4.72
CA THR A 128 6.07 -3.68 5.03
C THR A 128 5.24 -2.74 5.91
N LEU A 129 5.85 -2.10 6.91
CA LEU A 129 5.19 -1.10 7.77
C LEU A 129 4.77 0.18 7.03
N GLN A 130 5.28 0.41 5.81
CA GLN A 130 4.87 1.53 4.94
C GLN A 130 3.68 1.18 4.03
N GLY A 131 3.05 0.01 4.19
CA GLY A 131 1.89 -0.38 3.38
C GLY A 131 2.21 -0.77 1.93
N ALA A 132 3.50 -0.99 1.59
CA ALA A 132 3.93 -1.26 0.22
C ALA A 132 3.60 -2.70 -0.26
N ARG A 133 2.32 -2.98 -0.56
CA ARG A 133 1.83 -4.31 -0.96
C ARG A 133 2.52 -4.86 -2.22
N SER A 134 2.64 -4.03 -3.26
CA SER A 134 3.30 -4.43 -4.53
C SER A 134 4.75 -4.84 -4.30
N GLN A 135 5.47 -4.12 -3.44
CA GLN A 135 6.85 -4.44 -3.10
C GLN A 135 6.97 -5.78 -2.36
N ARG A 136 5.98 -6.16 -1.55
CA ARG A 136 5.96 -7.49 -0.91
C ARG A 136 5.83 -8.60 -1.96
N ILE A 137 4.90 -8.44 -2.89
CA ILE A 137 4.68 -9.40 -3.98
C ILE A 137 5.91 -9.48 -4.88
N GLU A 138 6.53 -8.35 -5.21
CA GLU A 138 7.78 -8.28 -6.00
C GLU A 138 8.87 -9.12 -5.34
N TYR A 139 9.21 -8.87 -4.08
CA TYR A 139 10.26 -9.62 -3.37
C TYR A 139 9.94 -11.11 -3.28
N TYR A 140 8.68 -11.44 -3.04
CA TYR A 140 8.24 -12.83 -2.97
C TYR A 140 8.54 -13.56 -4.29
N LEU A 141 8.12 -12.98 -5.42
CA LEU A 141 8.40 -13.52 -6.75
C LEU A 141 9.90 -13.54 -7.07
N LEU A 142 10.65 -12.50 -6.72
CA LEU A 142 12.10 -12.44 -6.95
C LEU A 142 12.80 -13.61 -6.25
N HIS A 143 12.48 -13.89 -4.98
CA HIS A 143 13.03 -15.03 -4.24
C HIS A 143 12.64 -16.37 -4.86
N THR A 144 11.37 -16.55 -5.22
CA THR A 144 10.90 -17.79 -5.83
C THR A 144 11.58 -18.06 -7.18
N PHE A 145 11.64 -17.09 -8.08
CA PHE A 145 12.24 -17.26 -9.40
C PHE A 145 13.77 -17.39 -9.32
N HIS A 146 14.42 -16.67 -8.40
CA HIS A 146 15.85 -16.80 -8.14
C HIS A 146 16.23 -18.21 -7.65
N SER A 147 15.45 -18.77 -6.71
CA SER A 147 15.70 -20.14 -6.21
C SER A 147 15.59 -21.20 -7.31
N LYS A 148 14.73 -20.95 -8.32
CA LYS A 148 14.55 -21.78 -9.52
C LYS A 148 15.51 -21.45 -10.67
N LYS A 149 16.51 -20.60 -10.44
CA LYS A 149 17.57 -20.22 -11.41
C LYS A 149 17.06 -19.50 -12.67
N TYR A 150 15.96 -18.76 -12.56
CA TYR A 150 15.51 -17.86 -13.63
C TYR A 150 16.29 -16.54 -13.61
N ILE A 151 16.46 -15.95 -14.80
CA ILE A 151 16.92 -14.56 -14.93
C ILE A 151 15.74 -13.64 -14.60
N LEU A 152 15.98 -12.65 -13.75
CA LEU A 152 14.96 -11.73 -13.27
C LEU A 152 14.97 -10.42 -14.08
N PRO A 153 13.82 -9.74 -14.22
CA PRO A 153 13.77 -8.43 -14.86
C PRO A 153 14.58 -7.38 -14.10
N ASP A 154 15.30 -6.53 -14.83
CA ASP A 154 15.99 -5.38 -14.25
C ASP A 154 15.01 -4.34 -13.71
N LYS A 155 15.40 -3.71 -12.61
CA LYS A 155 14.63 -2.61 -12.04
C LYS A 155 14.64 -1.39 -12.96
N ILE A 156 13.52 -1.15 -13.63
CA ILE A 156 13.41 -0.02 -14.57
C ILE A 156 13.30 1.30 -13.77
N SER A 157 14.32 2.14 -13.88
CA SER A 157 14.31 3.50 -13.30
C SER A 157 13.19 4.35 -13.89
N GLN A 158 12.61 5.26 -13.08
CA GLN A 158 11.59 6.23 -13.53
C GLN A 158 12.02 7.00 -14.78
N ARG A 159 13.30 7.40 -14.85
CA ARG A 159 13.88 8.07 -16.03
C ARG A 159 13.83 7.20 -17.29
N MET A 160 14.05 5.89 -17.14
CA MET A 160 14.01 4.93 -18.24
C MET A 160 12.56 4.63 -18.67
N LYS A 161 11.60 4.62 -17.73
CA LYS A 161 10.16 4.54 -18.03
C LYS A 161 9.69 5.76 -18.82
N GLU A 162 10.10 6.97 -18.41
CA GLU A 162 9.78 8.22 -19.12
C GLU A 162 10.34 8.22 -20.55
N ILE A 163 11.62 7.82 -20.72
CA ILE A 163 12.26 7.74 -22.04
C ILE A 163 11.55 6.70 -22.93
N LYS A 164 11.23 5.50 -22.41
CA LYS A 164 10.48 4.49 -23.16
C LYS A 164 9.08 4.98 -23.56
N SER A 165 8.35 5.63 -22.64
CA SER A 165 7.02 6.17 -22.92
C SER A 165 7.02 7.33 -23.92
N SER A 166 8.11 8.12 -23.96
CA SER A 166 8.28 9.24 -24.90
C SER A 166 8.68 8.75 -26.30
N LYS A 167 9.54 7.72 -26.37
CA LYS A 167 9.96 7.09 -27.63
C LYS A 167 8.81 6.32 -28.30
N ARG A 168 7.93 5.69 -27.52
CA ARG A 168 6.73 4.98 -28.03
C ARG A 168 5.67 5.95 -28.58
N ARG A 169 5.49 7.12 -27.95
CA ARG A 169 4.62 8.22 -28.45
C ARG A 169 5.08 8.83 -29.78
N MET A 170 6.38 8.83 -30.07
CA MET A 170 6.91 9.30 -31.36
C MET A 170 6.69 8.31 -32.50
N ILE A 171 6.52 7.01 -32.21
CA ILE A 171 6.46 5.96 -33.25
C ILE A 171 5.02 5.66 -33.68
N TYR A 172 4.04 5.73 -32.77
CA TYR A 172 2.66 5.30 -33.05
C TYR A 172 1.60 6.43 -33.10
N GLY A 173 2.00 7.70 -33.01
CA GLY A 173 1.05 8.82 -33.05
C GLY A 173 0.07 8.83 -31.86
N PRO A 174 -0.68 9.93 -31.66
CA PRO A 174 -1.51 10.12 -30.47
C PRO A 174 -2.80 9.27 -30.46
N GLU A 175 -3.21 8.67 -31.58
CA GLU A 175 -4.51 7.99 -31.71
C GLU A 175 -4.47 6.45 -31.58
N ASP A 176 -3.32 5.80 -31.78
CA ASP A 176 -3.14 4.34 -31.60
C ASP A 176 -2.51 3.97 -30.24
N CYS A 177 -2.73 4.78 -29.21
CA CYS A 177 -2.18 4.56 -27.86
C CYS A 177 -2.96 3.54 -27.00
N ASN A 178 -3.69 2.61 -27.61
CA ASN A 178 -4.60 1.69 -26.89
C ASN A 178 -4.04 0.28 -26.63
N VAL A 179 -2.77 0.01 -26.91
CA VAL A 179 -2.19 -1.31 -26.58
C VAL A 179 -0.87 -1.16 -25.81
N GLU A 180 -0.82 -1.89 -24.70
CA GLU A 180 0.33 -2.20 -23.84
C GLU A 180 0.78 -1.17 -22.79
N GLU A 181 0.02 -1.11 -21.70
CA GLU A 181 0.51 -0.69 -20.39
C GLU A 181 0.51 -1.91 -19.42
N LEU A 182 1.28 -2.95 -19.72
CA LEU A 182 1.51 -4.11 -18.82
C LEU A 182 2.42 -3.78 -17.61
N ASP A 183 2.67 -2.50 -17.35
CA ASP A 183 3.53 -2.02 -16.26
C ASP A 183 2.89 -0.84 -15.48
N ALA A 184 1.57 -0.65 -15.61
CA ALA A 184 0.80 0.37 -14.90
C ALA A 184 0.60 0.06 -13.40
N ASP A 185 0.76 -1.19 -12.98
CA ASP A 185 0.46 -1.62 -11.60
C ASP A 185 1.55 -1.27 -10.57
N LEU A 186 2.60 -0.55 -10.98
CA LEU A 186 3.59 0.04 -10.07
C LEU A 186 3.44 1.57 -9.90
N ALA A 187 2.39 2.17 -10.47
CA ALA A 187 2.10 3.60 -10.37
C ALA A 187 0.93 3.91 -9.43
N LEU A 188 0.85 3.22 -8.29
CA LEU A 188 0.25 3.80 -7.09
C LEU A 188 1.40 4.26 -6.20
N GLU A 189 1.93 5.45 -6.50
CA GLU A 189 2.06 6.55 -5.54
C GLU A 189 2.79 7.78 -6.12
N ASN A 190 2.14 8.93 -5.94
CA ASN A 190 2.67 10.25 -5.60
C ASN A 190 3.65 11.00 -6.54
N ASP A 191 3.08 11.79 -7.46
CA ASP A 191 3.51 13.19 -7.70
C ASP A 191 2.38 14.02 -8.38
N PRO A 192 1.91 15.15 -7.80
CA PRO A 192 0.91 16.04 -8.40
C PRO A 192 1.53 17.24 -9.14
N SER A 193 2.74 17.13 -9.69
CA SER A 193 3.36 18.23 -10.45
C SER A 193 3.54 17.94 -11.94
N LYS A 194 2.42 17.92 -12.69
CA LYS A 194 2.32 18.42 -14.08
C LYS A 194 0.89 18.24 -14.62
N GLY A 195 0.38 19.31 -15.24
CA GLY A 195 -1.01 19.49 -15.63
C GLY A 195 -1.56 18.47 -16.63
N SER A 196 -2.90 18.41 -16.65
CA SER A 196 -3.75 17.67 -17.60
C SER A 196 -3.47 16.16 -17.68
N LYS A 197 -3.68 15.43 -16.58
CA LYS A 197 -3.96 14.00 -16.65
C LYS A 197 -5.43 13.81 -17.03
N THR A 198 -5.71 13.69 -18.32
CA THR A 198 -6.89 12.93 -18.77
C THR A 198 -6.79 11.57 -18.07
N LYS A 199 -7.75 11.22 -17.22
CA LYS A 199 -7.81 9.90 -16.58
C LYS A 199 -7.76 8.86 -17.70
N LYS A 200 -6.62 8.21 -17.90
CA LYS A 200 -6.54 7.06 -18.79
C LYS A 200 -7.54 6.02 -18.27
N GLY A 201 -8.33 5.48 -19.19
CA GLY A 201 -9.23 4.37 -18.88
C GLY A 201 -8.46 3.12 -18.43
N PRO A 202 -9.15 2.07 -17.98
CA PRO A 202 -8.52 0.82 -17.60
C PRO A 202 -7.75 0.22 -18.78
N ALA A 203 -6.55 -0.30 -18.52
CA ALA A 203 -5.69 -0.90 -19.55
C ALA A 203 -6.17 -2.29 -20.02
N TYR A 204 -7.06 -2.93 -19.26
CA TYR A 204 -7.63 -4.25 -19.55
C TYR A 204 -9.02 -4.39 -18.91
N ALA A 205 -9.80 -5.37 -19.37
CA ALA A 205 -11.13 -5.65 -18.84
C ALA A 205 -11.06 -6.23 -17.41
N GLY A 206 -11.92 -5.73 -16.51
CA GLY A 206 -12.00 -6.17 -15.12
C GLY A 206 -13.07 -7.24 -14.87
N GLY A 207 -13.52 -7.35 -13.61
CA GLY A 207 -14.58 -8.27 -13.21
C GLY A 207 -15.94 -7.91 -13.82
N LEU A 208 -16.77 -8.92 -14.05
CA LEU A 208 -18.15 -8.76 -14.50
C LEU A 208 -19.04 -8.31 -13.33
N VAL A 209 -19.83 -7.25 -13.56
CA VAL A 209 -20.88 -6.82 -12.63
C VAL A 209 -22.23 -7.04 -13.31
N LEU A 210 -23.03 -7.94 -12.75
CA LEU A 210 -24.40 -8.16 -13.20
C LEU A 210 -25.26 -6.93 -12.87
N GLU A 211 -26.21 -6.61 -13.75
CA GLU A 211 -27.14 -5.52 -13.46
C GLU A 211 -28.03 -5.89 -12.26
N PRO A 212 -28.05 -5.05 -11.21
CA PRO A 212 -28.82 -5.34 -10.02
C PRO A 212 -30.31 -5.18 -10.29
N LYS A 213 -31.10 -6.18 -9.93
CA LYS A 213 -32.56 -6.06 -9.86
C LYS A 213 -32.92 -5.17 -8.67
N ARG A 214 -33.29 -3.91 -8.94
CA ARG A 214 -33.60 -2.93 -7.89
C ARG A 214 -34.99 -3.21 -7.32
N GLY A 215 -35.13 -3.15 -6.01
CA GLY A 215 -36.40 -3.33 -5.33
C GLY A 215 -36.23 -3.66 -3.85
N LEU A 216 -37.34 -3.63 -3.13
CA LEU A 216 -37.45 -4.22 -1.80
C LEU A 216 -37.78 -5.70 -1.96
N TYR A 217 -37.10 -6.57 -1.21
CA TYR A 217 -37.27 -8.00 -1.28
C TYR A 217 -37.94 -8.52 -0.01
N ASP A 218 -39.16 -9.05 -0.14
CA ASP A 218 -39.92 -9.63 0.98
C ASP A 218 -39.57 -11.11 1.25
N LYS A 219 -38.69 -11.69 0.42
CA LYS A 219 -38.23 -13.09 0.52
C LYS A 219 -36.74 -13.14 0.82
N TYR A 220 -36.27 -14.27 1.32
CA TYR A 220 -34.85 -14.49 1.64
C TYR A 220 -33.95 -14.25 0.42
N VAL A 221 -32.86 -13.51 0.65
CA VAL A 221 -31.77 -13.30 -0.31
C VAL A 221 -30.62 -14.21 0.07
N LEU A 222 -30.25 -15.11 -0.85
CA LEU A 222 -29.08 -15.97 -0.69
C LEU A 222 -27.87 -15.33 -1.39
N LEU A 223 -26.82 -15.09 -0.62
CA LEU A 223 -25.53 -14.60 -1.12
C LEU A 223 -24.58 -15.79 -1.26
N LEU A 224 -24.12 -16.06 -2.48
CA LEU A 224 -23.10 -17.06 -2.79
C LEU A 224 -21.86 -16.33 -3.31
N ASP A 225 -20.69 -16.67 -2.78
CA ASP A 225 -19.41 -16.07 -3.18
C ASP A 225 -18.34 -17.15 -3.32
N PHE A 226 -17.36 -16.93 -4.20
CA PHE A 226 -16.22 -17.82 -4.38
C PHE A 226 -15.10 -17.44 -3.41
N ASN A 227 -14.64 -18.41 -2.63
CA ASN A 227 -13.45 -18.22 -1.81
C ASN A 227 -12.22 -18.05 -2.71
N SER A 228 -11.59 -16.87 -2.68
CA SER A 228 -10.33 -16.60 -3.38
C SER A 228 -10.35 -16.87 -4.89
N LEU A 229 -11.35 -16.34 -5.60
CA LEU A 229 -11.58 -16.57 -7.03
C LEU A 229 -10.32 -16.49 -7.91
N TYR A 230 -9.56 -15.38 -7.86
CA TYR A 230 -8.39 -15.21 -8.73
C TYR A 230 -7.22 -16.14 -8.41
N PRO A 231 -6.79 -16.32 -7.15
CA PRO A 231 -5.84 -17.37 -6.79
C PRO A 231 -6.25 -18.76 -7.29
N SER A 232 -7.54 -19.13 -7.16
CA SER A 232 -8.05 -20.41 -7.64
C SER A 232 -8.00 -20.53 -9.17
N ILE A 233 -8.37 -19.48 -9.91
CA ILE A 233 -8.26 -19.44 -11.38
C ILE A 233 -6.80 -19.59 -11.83
N ILE A 234 -5.85 -18.94 -11.13
CA ILE A 234 -4.42 -19.04 -11.42
C ILE A 234 -3.94 -20.49 -11.28
N GLN A 235 -4.39 -21.19 -10.24
CA GLN A 235 -4.03 -22.58 -9.97
C GLN A 235 -4.68 -23.55 -10.96
N GLU A 236 -6.00 -23.45 -11.14
CA GLU A 236 -6.80 -24.34 -11.99
C GLU A 236 -6.35 -24.30 -13.46
N HIS A 237 -6.09 -23.10 -13.97
CA HIS A 237 -5.70 -22.90 -15.37
C HIS A 237 -4.18 -22.74 -15.57
N ASN A 238 -3.38 -23.04 -14.54
CA ASN A 238 -1.92 -23.02 -14.58
C ASN A 238 -1.34 -21.70 -15.16
N ILE A 239 -1.91 -20.56 -14.73
CA ILE A 239 -1.56 -19.23 -15.24
C ILE A 239 -0.21 -18.81 -14.65
N CYS A 240 0.82 -18.68 -15.50
CA CYS A 240 2.15 -18.29 -15.06
C CYS A 240 2.95 -17.64 -16.19
N PHE A 241 3.94 -16.83 -15.82
CA PHE A 241 4.96 -16.29 -16.73
C PHE A 241 5.75 -17.37 -17.49
N THR A 242 5.71 -18.62 -17.04
CA THR A 242 6.46 -19.75 -17.62
C THR A 242 5.60 -20.69 -18.45
N THR A 243 4.27 -20.52 -18.42
CA THR A 243 3.32 -21.43 -19.06
C THR A 243 2.56 -20.74 -20.18
N ILE A 244 2.32 -19.43 -20.06
CA ILE A 244 1.61 -18.65 -21.07
C ILE A 244 2.61 -17.84 -21.91
N PRO A 245 2.66 -18.03 -23.24
CA PRO A 245 3.48 -17.20 -24.11
C PRO A 245 2.92 -15.78 -24.17
N ARG A 246 3.79 -14.78 -24.19
CA ARG A 246 3.38 -13.39 -24.44
C ARG A 246 2.95 -13.29 -25.90
N SER A 247 1.73 -12.82 -26.13
CA SER A 247 1.22 -12.45 -27.45
C SER A 247 0.92 -10.96 -27.42
N GLU A 248 1.27 -10.24 -28.48
CA GLU A 248 1.02 -8.80 -28.61
C GLU A 248 -0.46 -8.51 -28.95
N ASP A 249 -1.23 -9.54 -29.34
CA ASP A 249 -2.63 -9.41 -29.77
C ASP A 249 -3.59 -10.24 -28.89
N GLY A 250 -4.39 -9.55 -28.09
CA GLY A 250 -5.53 -10.12 -27.37
C GLY A 250 -5.19 -10.97 -26.14
N VAL A 251 -6.21 -11.70 -25.65
CA VAL A 251 -6.06 -12.56 -24.47
C VAL A 251 -5.33 -13.85 -24.87
N PRO A 252 -4.19 -14.18 -24.24
CA PRO A 252 -3.44 -15.38 -24.61
C PRO A 252 -4.22 -16.65 -24.28
N ARG A 253 -4.01 -17.69 -25.08
CA ARG A 253 -4.66 -18.99 -24.86
C ARG A 253 -4.10 -19.67 -23.61
N LEU A 254 -4.96 -20.44 -22.94
CA LEU A 254 -4.56 -21.23 -21.78
C LEU A 254 -3.52 -22.30 -22.16
N PRO A 255 -2.59 -22.62 -21.25
CA PRO A 255 -1.55 -23.60 -21.53
C PRO A 255 -2.12 -25.01 -21.56
N SER A 256 -1.65 -25.85 -22.49
CA SER A 256 -1.98 -27.29 -22.53
C SER A 256 -1.09 -28.14 -21.63
N SER A 257 -0.04 -27.56 -21.04
CA SER A 257 0.95 -28.29 -20.25
C SER A 257 0.41 -28.67 -18.87
N GLN A 258 0.59 -29.94 -18.50
CA GLN A 258 0.26 -30.46 -17.17
C GLN A 258 1.31 -30.10 -16.11
N THR A 259 2.51 -29.67 -16.50
CA THR A 259 3.53 -29.25 -15.51
C THR A 259 3.14 -27.89 -14.92
N PRO A 260 2.94 -27.80 -13.59
CA PRO A 260 2.51 -26.54 -13.01
C PRO A 260 3.67 -25.55 -12.98
N GLY A 261 3.36 -24.32 -13.43
CA GLY A 261 4.26 -23.19 -13.49
C GLY A 261 4.75 -22.76 -12.10
N VAL A 262 5.56 -21.70 -12.09
CA VAL A 262 6.10 -21.18 -10.83
C VAL A 262 5.03 -20.52 -9.98
N LEU A 263 4.22 -19.62 -10.56
CA LEU A 263 3.22 -18.82 -9.86
C LEU A 263 2.07 -19.64 -9.23
N PRO A 264 1.53 -20.70 -9.86
CA PRO A 264 0.52 -21.56 -9.25
C PRO A 264 0.96 -22.34 -8.01
N LYS A 265 2.27 -22.51 -7.80
CA LYS A 265 2.85 -23.30 -6.69
C LYS A 265 3.18 -22.45 -5.47
N VAL A 266 2.88 -21.16 -5.53
CA VAL A 266 3.39 -20.09 -4.67
C VAL A 266 2.21 -19.47 -3.94
#